data_AF-A0A940YLA9-F1
#
_entry.id   AF-A0A940YLA9-F1
#
_cell.length_a   1.000
_cell.length_b   1.000
_cell.length_c   1.000
_cell.angle_alpha   90.00
_cell.angle_beta   90.00
_cell.angle_gamma   90.00
#
_symmetry.space_group_name_H-M   'P 1'
#
loop_
_entity.id
_entity.type
_entity.pdbx_description
1 polymer ?
#
loop_
_entity_poly.entity_id
_entity_poly.type
_entity_poly.pdbx_seq_one_letter_code
_entity_poly.pdbx_strand_id
1 'polypeptide(L)'
;MWTPIATDADPHHEDSHHLGARLAQLNARIARLAIALNVDLDSDAQVQTLLQRPPEPSIERRQGTERRRTERTGSPDRRVSLKRTELRGLVVMRYALELHTIDVLGTTVALALMRSVALSLESEGFPIAASGQRRHLLALPGGL
;
A
#
# COMPACT_ATOMS: atom_id res chain seq x y z
N MET A 1 36.73 10.99 27.38
CA MET A 1 36.82 11.01 25.91
C MET A 1 35.60 10.26 25.40
N TRP A 2 34.52 11.00 25.10
CA TRP A 2 33.24 10.43 24.65
C TRP A 2 33.25 10.46 23.13
N THR A 3 33.31 9.30 22.49
CA THR A 3 33.16 9.18 21.04
C THR A 3 31.66 9.21 20.72
N PRO A 4 31.19 10.06 19.79
CA PRO A 4 29.81 10.01 19.38
C PRO A 4 29.59 8.69 18.63
N ILE A 5 28.56 7.94 19.04
CA ILE A 5 28.00 6.84 18.25
C ILE A 5 27.63 7.47 16.92
N ALA A 6 28.31 7.04 15.85
CA ALA A 6 27.92 7.38 14.50
C ALA A 6 26.42 7.11 14.39
N THR A 7 25.65 8.14 14.07
CA THR A 7 24.26 8.00 13.67
C THR A 7 24.27 7.09 12.46
N ASP A 8 24.09 5.80 12.72
CA ASP A 8 23.85 4.77 11.73
C ASP A 8 22.55 5.22 11.07
N ALA A 9 22.68 5.86 9.91
CA ALA A 9 21.55 6.29 9.12
C ALA A 9 20.79 5.02 8.77
N ASP A 10 19.71 4.77 9.51
CA ASP A 10 18.92 3.57 9.41
C ASP A 10 18.52 3.36 7.94
N PRO A 11 19.08 2.34 7.24
CA PRO A 11 18.94 2.19 5.79
C PRO A 11 17.46 2.03 5.38
N HIS A 12 16.61 1.59 6.32
CA HIS A 12 15.17 1.46 6.12
C HIS A 12 14.43 2.81 5.99
N HIS A 13 15.00 3.92 6.46
CA HIS A 13 14.40 5.25 6.33
C HIS A 13 14.48 5.78 4.90
N GLU A 14 15.63 5.63 4.24
CA GLU A 14 15.82 6.12 2.86
C GLU A 14 14.96 5.32 1.87
N ASP A 15 14.86 4.00 2.06
CA ASP A 15 13.97 3.12 1.30
C ASP A 15 12.48 3.48 1.49
N SER A 16 12.08 3.85 2.71
CA SER A 16 10.71 4.27 3.01
C SER A 16 10.35 5.60 2.34
N HIS A 17 11.28 6.57 2.33
CA HIS A 17 11.08 7.85 1.64
C HIS A 17 10.96 7.67 0.12
N HIS A 18 11.80 6.83 -0.47
CA HIS A 18 11.75 6.54 -1.90
C HIS A 18 10.45 5.81 -2.28
N LEU A 19 10.00 4.85 -1.46
CA LEU A 19 8.72 4.17 -1.65
C LEU A 19 7.55 5.16 -1.55
N GLY A 20 7.57 6.06 -0.58
CA GLY A 20 6.57 7.12 -0.41
C GLY A 20 6.46 8.04 -1.63
N ALA A 21 7.60 8.47 -2.20
CA ALA A 21 7.63 9.30 -3.40
C ALA A 21 7.05 8.56 -4.63
N ARG A 22 7.37 7.26 -4.79
CA ARG A 22 6.81 6.43 -5.87
C ARG A 22 5.30 6.24 -5.73
N LEU A 23 4.80 6.02 -4.51
CA LEU A 23 3.37 5.93 -4.23
C LEU A 23 2.65 7.24 -4.54
N ALA A 24 3.21 8.38 -4.12
CA ALA A 24 2.64 9.69 -4.45
C ALA A 24 2.56 9.93 -5.98
N GLN A 25 3.61 9.58 -6.72
CA GLN A 25 3.61 9.71 -8.19
C GLN A 25 2.56 8.79 -8.85
N LEU A 26 2.44 7.56 -8.36
CA LEU A 26 1.43 6.60 -8.81
C LEU A 26 0.01 7.13 -8.56
N ASN A 27 -0.27 7.58 -7.34
CA ASN A 27 -1.57 8.13 -6.95
C ASN A 27 -1.94 9.37 -7.78
N ALA A 28 -1.00 10.27 -8.02
CA ALA A 28 -1.23 11.44 -8.88
C ALA A 28 -1.58 11.05 -10.32
N ARG A 29 -0.98 9.97 -10.85
CA ARG A 29 -1.31 9.47 -12.19
C ARG A 29 -2.69 8.81 -12.23
N ILE A 30 -3.02 8.00 -11.22
CA ILE A 30 -4.35 7.39 -11.05
C ILE A 30 -5.42 8.49 -11.01
N ALA A 31 -5.26 9.50 -10.15
CA ALA A 31 -6.21 10.61 -10.01
C ALA A 31 -6.46 11.35 -11.33
N ARG A 32 -5.38 11.70 -12.06
CA ARG A 32 -5.52 12.37 -13.37
C ARG A 32 -6.27 11.54 -14.40
N LEU A 33 -6.04 10.23 -14.44
CA LEU A 33 -6.74 9.34 -15.37
C LEU A 33 -8.20 9.13 -14.97
N ALA A 34 -8.48 8.99 -13.67
CA ALA A 34 -9.84 8.86 -13.14
C ALA A 34 -10.69 10.09 -13.48
N ILE A 35 -10.16 11.30 -13.25
CA ILE A 35 -10.80 12.56 -13.65
C ILE A 35 -11.03 12.60 -15.16
N ALA A 36 -10.00 12.28 -15.96
CA ALA A 36 -10.11 12.32 -17.42
C ALA A 36 -11.11 11.31 -18.00
N LEU A 37 -11.44 10.24 -17.25
CA LEU A 37 -12.37 9.19 -17.66
C LEU A 37 -13.72 9.27 -16.94
N ASN A 38 -13.90 10.25 -16.04
CA ASN A 38 -15.06 10.38 -15.16
C ASN A 38 -15.35 9.09 -14.38
N VAL A 39 -14.31 8.49 -13.81
CA VAL A 39 -14.39 7.32 -12.93
C VAL A 39 -14.25 7.80 -11.49
N ASP A 40 -15.25 7.50 -10.68
CA ASP A 40 -15.22 7.70 -9.24
C ASP A 40 -14.51 6.50 -8.58
N LEU A 41 -13.33 6.73 -8.03
CA LEU A 41 -12.53 5.70 -7.37
C LEU A 41 -12.92 5.47 -5.90
N ASP A 42 -13.79 6.31 -5.34
CA ASP A 42 -14.34 6.12 -3.99
C ASP A 42 -15.57 5.19 -4.02
N SER A 43 -16.09 4.89 -5.22
CA SER A 43 -17.19 3.96 -5.43
C SER A 43 -16.68 2.55 -5.76
N ASP A 44 -16.87 1.60 -4.84
CA ASP A 44 -16.55 0.19 -5.04
C ASP A 44 -17.16 -0.39 -6.32
N ALA A 45 -18.39 0.02 -6.67
CA ALA A 45 -19.07 -0.43 -7.88
C ALA A 45 -18.36 0.02 -9.16
N GLN A 46 -17.87 1.27 -9.19
CA GLN A 46 -17.13 1.78 -10.34
C GLN A 46 -15.73 1.17 -10.44
N VAL A 47 -15.06 0.95 -9.30
CA VAL A 47 -13.79 0.23 -9.24
C VAL A 47 -13.95 -1.20 -9.76
N GLN A 48 -14.98 -1.93 -9.31
CA GLN A 48 -15.27 -3.27 -9.82
C GLN A 48 -15.55 -3.26 -11.32
N THR A 49 -16.35 -2.31 -11.81
CA THR A 49 -16.64 -2.16 -13.25
C THR A 49 -15.37 -1.91 -14.06
N LEU A 50 -14.47 -1.07 -13.56
CA LEU A 50 -13.17 -0.80 -14.16
C LEU A 50 -12.30 -2.06 -14.22
N LEU A 51 -12.28 -2.87 -13.15
CA LEU A 51 -11.46 -4.06 -13.03
C LEU A 51 -11.97 -5.26 -13.85
N GLN A 52 -13.30 -5.42 -13.96
CA GLN A 52 -13.96 -6.53 -14.64
C GLN A 52 -13.96 -6.40 -16.17
N ARG A 53 -13.80 -5.19 -16.71
CA ARG A 53 -13.82 -5.00 -18.17
C ARG A 53 -12.61 -5.72 -18.81
N PRO A 54 -12.83 -6.60 -19.81
CA PRO A 54 -11.74 -7.22 -20.55
C PRO A 54 -10.88 -6.17 -21.23
N PRO A 55 -9.54 -6.35 -21.30
CA PRO A 55 -8.71 -5.50 -22.14
C PRO A 55 -9.19 -5.65 -23.60
N GLU A 56 -9.52 -4.52 -24.23
CA GLU A 56 -9.79 -4.49 -25.67
C GLU A 56 -8.57 -5.06 -26.41
N PRO A 57 -8.75 -5.98 -27.37
CA PRO A 57 -7.61 -6.55 -28.09
C PRO A 57 -6.85 -5.41 -28.76
N SER A 58 -5.57 -5.25 -28.41
CA SER A 58 -4.69 -4.34 -29.12
C SER A 58 -4.63 -4.80 -30.57
N ILE A 59 -5.23 -4.01 -31.47
CA ILE A 59 -5.11 -4.19 -32.91
C ILE A 59 -3.68 -3.81 -33.28
N GLU A 60 -2.75 -4.70 -32.97
CA GLU A 60 -1.32 -4.55 -33.21
C GLU A 60 -0.77 -5.88 -33.71
N ARG A 61 -1.44 -6.49 -34.71
CA ARG A 61 -0.90 -7.55 -35.56
C ARG A 61 -1.88 -7.87 -36.69
N ARG A 62 -1.91 -7.02 -37.71
CA ARG A 62 -2.26 -7.34 -39.11
C ARG A 62 -2.07 -6.08 -39.96
N GLN A 63 -0.86 -5.54 -39.97
CA GLN A 63 -0.41 -4.76 -41.13
C GLN A 63 -0.04 -5.75 -42.23
N GLY A 64 -1.07 -6.38 -42.80
CA GLY A 64 -1.00 -6.83 -44.17
C GLY A 64 -1.01 -5.57 -45.00
N THR A 65 0.00 -5.42 -45.85
CA THR A 65 0.04 -4.51 -46.98
C THR A 65 -1.37 -4.34 -47.57
N GLU A 66 -1.82 -3.10 -47.78
CA GLU A 66 -3.05 -2.72 -48.49
C GLU A 66 -4.23 -2.23 -47.62
N ARG A 67 -4.08 -1.04 -47.01
CA ARG A 67 -5.17 -0.04 -46.96
C ARG A 67 -4.59 1.36 -46.72
N ARG A 68 -4.22 1.94 -47.85
CA ARG A 68 -3.88 3.34 -48.05
C ARG A 68 -4.93 4.26 -47.38
N ARG A 69 -4.43 5.18 -46.53
CA ARG A 69 -4.77 6.61 -46.55
C ARG A 69 -5.89 7.19 -45.66
N THR A 70 -6.47 6.50 -44.68
CA THR A 70 -7.45 7.12 -43.73
C THR A 70 -7.00 7.20 -42.26
N GLU A 71 -5.83 6.70 -41.89
CA GLU A 71 -5.42 6.48 -40.49
C GLU A 71 -4.69 7.67 -39.81
N ARG A 72 -4.87 8.91 -40.27
CA ARG A 72 -4.12 10.06 -39.71
C ARG A 72 -4.60 10.56 -38.34
N THR A 73 -5.66 9.98 -37.78
CA THR A 73 -6.18 10.42 -36.49
C THR A 73 -6.56 9.19 -35.69
N GLY A 74 -5.66 8.72 -34.82
CA GLY A 74 -5.99 7.66 -33.86
C GLY A 74 -7.31 8.01 -33.17
N SER A 75 -8.34 7.19 -33.43
CA SER A 75 -9.72 7.45 -33.03
C SER A 75 -9.79 7.88 -31.56
N PRO A 76 -10.57 8.92 -31.22
CA PRO A 76 -10.75 9.36 -29.83
C PRO A 76 -11.10 8.18 -28.90
N ASP A 77 -11.85 7.22 -29.42
CA ASP A 77 -12.23 5.99 -28.72
C ASP A 77 -11.03 5.11 -28.34
N ARG A 78 -10.04 4.98 -29.23
CA ARG A 78 -8.78 4.24 -28.95
C ARG A 78 -8.00 4.89 -27.81
N ARG A 79 -7.94 6.23 -27.78
CA ARG A 79 -7.23 6.95 -26.71
C ARG A 79 -7.92 6.77 -25.36
N VAL A 80 -9.25 6.77 -25.34
CA VAL A 80 -10.05 6.50 -24.14
C VAL A 80 -9.82 5.07 -23.66
N SER A 81 -9.81 4.09 -24.57
CA SER A 81 -9.54 2.68 -24.25
C SER A 81 -8.13 2.47 -23.66
N LEU A 82 -7.12 3.11 -24.24
CA LEU A 82 -5.74 3.07 -23.71
C LEU A 82 -5.64 3.69 -22.31
N LYS A 83 -6.20 4.88 -22.10
CA LYS A 83 -6.25 5.52 -20.77
C LYS A 83 -6.96 4.67 -19.74
N ARG A 84 -8.03 3.98 -20.14
CA ARG A 84 -8.79 3.09 -19.25
C ARG A 84 -8.01 1.83 -18.90
N THR A 85 -7.32 1.24 -19.87
CA THR A 85 -6.41 0.10 -19.65
C THR A 85 -5.27 0.47 -18.70
N GLU A 86 -4.71 1.65 -18.90
CA GLU A 86 -3.68 2.21 -18.04
C GLU A 86 -4.19 2.43 -16.61
N LEU A 87 -5.33 3.09 -16.44
CA LEU A 87 -5.94 3.32 -15.12
C LEU A 87 -6.16 2.00 -14.38
N ARG A 88 -6.70 0.98 -15.06
CA ARG A 88 -6.91 -0.35 -14.49
C ARG A 88 -5.60 -0.98 -14.01
N GLY A 89 -4.53 -0.93 -14.83
CA GLY A 89 -3.23 -1.44 -14.45
C GLY A 89 -2.63 -0.73 -13.23
N LEU A 90 -2.76 0.59 -13.17
CA LEU A 90 -2.24 1.40 -12.05
C LEU A 90 -3.02 1.16 -10.75
N VAL A 91 -4.35 0.98 -10.82
CA VAL A 91 -5.16 0.62 -9.65
C VAL A 91 -4.73 -0.73 -9.08
N VAL A 92 -4.57 -1.76 -9.94
CA VAL A 92 -4.08 -3.08 -9.51
C VAL A 92 -2.68 -2.98 -8.89
N MET A 93 -1.77 -2.22 -9.50
CA MET A 93 -0.43 -2.01 -8.99
C MET A 93 -0.44 -1.31 -7.62
N ARG A 94 -1.32 -0.32 -7.43
CA ARG A 94 -1.49 0.36 -6.14
C ARG A 94 -1.91 -0.61 -5.04
N TYR A 95 -2.93 -1.44 -5.29
CA TYR A 95 -3.35 -2.46 -4.33
C TYR A 95 -2.22 -3.44 -3.98
N ALA A 96 -1.46 -3.89 -4.98
CA ALA A 96 -0.31 -4.77 -4.74
C ALA A 96 0.77 -4.10 -3.89
N LEU A 97 1.06 -2.82 -4.12
CA LEU A 97 1.99 -2.06 -3.31
C LEU A 97 1.49 -1.84 -1.89
N GLU A 98 0.21 -1.51 -1.69
CA GLU A 98 -0.39 -1.35 -0.36
C GLU A 98 -0.30 -2.65 0.45
N LEU A 99 -0.62 -3.79 -0.16
CA LEU A 99 -0.45 -5.11 0.47
C LEU A 99 1.00 -5.38 0.86
N HIS A 100 1.96 -5.10 -0.03
CA HIS A 100 3.38 -5.27 0.27
C HIS A 100 3.85 -4.35 1.41
N THR A 101 3.33 -3.11 1.44
CA THR A 101 3.69 -2.14 2.48
C THR A 101 3.16 -2.58 3.85
N ILE A 102 1.94 -3.14 3.89
CA ILE A 102 1.37 -3.73 5.11
C ILE A 102 2.19 -4.93 5.58
N ASP A 103 2.66 -5.79 4.67
CA ASP A 103 3.47 -6.95 5.00
C ASP A 103 4.83 -6.55 5.61
N VAL A 104 5.51 -5.58 4.98
CA VAL A 104 6.84 -5.12 5.41
C VAL A 104 6.79 -4.25 6.67
N LEU A 105 5.81 -3.36 6.79
CA LEU A 105 5.76 -2.35 7.86
C LEU A 105 4.71 -2.63 8.93
N GLY A 106 3.70 -3.44 8.64
CA GLY A 106 2.55 -3.63 9.53
C GLY A 106 2.94 -4.22 10.88
N THR A 107 3.84 -5.20 10.89
CA THR A 107 4.34 -5.82 12.12
C THR A 107 5.17 -4.84 12.95
N THR A 108 6.07 -4.09 12.31
CA THR A 108 6.93 -3.09 12.95
C THR A 108 6.11 -1.96 13.57
N VAL A 109 5.14 -1.43 12.84
CA VAL A 109 4.23 -0.38 13.34
C VAL A 109 3.36 -0.91 14.47
N ALA A 110 2.82 -2.13 14.35
CA ALA A 110 2.04 -2.75 15.41
C ALA A 110 2.86 -2.93 16.70
N LEU A 111 4.11 -3.39 16.59
CA LEU A 111 5.01 -3.52 17.74
C LEU A 111 5.36 -2.17 18.37
N ALA A 112 5.62 -1.15 17.56
CA ALA A 112 5.88 0.20 18.05
C ALA A 112 4.68 0.78 18.81
N LEU A 113 3.46 0.57 18.28
CA LEU A 113 2.22 0.96 18.96
C LEU A 113 2.00 0.18 20.26
N MET A 114 2.18 -1.15 20.25
CA MET A 114 2.09 -1.96 21.46
C MET A 114 3.08 -1.50 22.53
N ARG A 115 4.31 -1.17 22.14
CA ARG A 115 5.33 -0.63 23.05
C ARG A 115 4.94 0.74 23.60
N SER A 116 4.43 1.64 22.75
CA SER A 116 3.96 2.96 23.15
C SER A 116 2.80 2.89 24.15
N VAL A 117 1.82 2.02 23.86
CA VAL A 117 0.69 1.75 24.76
C VAL A 117 1.19 1.15 26.07
N ALA A 118 2.16 0.22 26.03
CA ALA A 118 2.73 -0.37 27.23
C ALA A 118 3.41 0.67 28.14
N LEU A 119 4.22 1.55 27.56
CA LEU A 119 4.86 2.65 28.29
C LEU A 119 3.84 3.63 28.87
N SER A 120 2.77 3.92 28.12
CA SER A 120 1.69 4.80 28.59
C SER A 120 0.94 4.18 29.77
N LEU A 121 0.58 2.90 29.68
CA LEU A 121 -0.09 2.16 30.76
C LEU A 121 0.78 2.06 32.02
N GLU A 122 2.08 1.84 31.86
CA GLU A 122 3.03 1.87 32.99
C GLU A 122 3.09 3.25 33.65
N SER A 123 3.10 4.33 32.85
CA SER A 123 3.08 5.71 33.35
C SER A 123 1.79 6.07 34.10
N GLU A 124 0.67 5.44 33.74
CA GLU A 124 -0.63 5.60 34.38
C GLU A 124 -0.82 4.66 35.60
N GLY A 125 0.20 3.87 35.95
CA GLY A 125 0.18 2.98 37.11
C GLY A 125 -0.47 1.62 36.86
N PHE A 126 -0.63 1.22 35.60
CA PHE A 126 -1.12 -0.11 35.19
C PHE A 126 0.05 -0.99 34.71
N PRO A 127 0.77 -1.68 35.61
CA PRO A 127 1.86 -2.56 35.21
C PRO A 127 1.35 -3.78 34.44
N ILE A 128 1.70 -3.88 33.15
CA ILE A 128 1.30 -4.99 32.27
C ILE A 128 1.94 -6.32 32.72
N ALA A 129 3.06 -6.27 33.43
CA ALA A 129 3.73 -7.44 33.99
C ALA A 129 2.93 -8.16 35.10
N ALA A 130 1.80 -7.61 35.57
CA ALA A 130 1.08 -8.13 36.74
C ALA A 130 -0.18 -8.97 36.44
N SER A 131 -0.60 -9.13 35.17
CA SER A 131 -1.81 -9.90 34.82
C SER A 131 -1.58 -11.38 34.53
N GLY A 132 -0.32 -11.86 34.50
CA GLY A 132 0.02 -13.26 34.16
C GLY A 132 0.47 -14.17 35.32
N GLN A 133 1.15 -13.67 36.35
CA GLN A 133 1.71 -14.53 37.40
C GLN A 133 1.66 -13.87 38.78
N ARG A 134 0.57 -14.07 39.52
CA ARG A 134 0.60 -14.05 40.99
C ARG A 134 -0.66 -14.73 41.53
N ARG A 135 -0.55 -16.04 41.80
CA ARG A 135 -1.08 -16.77 42.98
C ARG A 135 -1.28 -18.26 42.68
N HIS A 136 -0.19 -19.03 42.73
CA HIS A 136 -0.24 -20.36 43.35
C HIS A 136 1.11 -20.73 43.98
N LEU A 137 1.65 -19.80 44.77
CA LEU A 137 2.75 -20.04 45.68
C LEU A 137 2.36 -19.40 47.03
N LEU A 138 1.32 -19.96 47.63
CA LEU A 138 1.10 -19.86 49.06
C LEU A 138 1.61 -21.18 49.62
N ALA A 139 2.82 -21.09 50.19
CA ALA A 139 3.30 -22.04 51.16
C ALA A 139 2.22 -22.25 52.24
N LEU A 140 1.97 -23.50 52.62
CA LEU A 140 1.45 -23.79 53.95
C LEU A 140 2.64 -24.25 54.83
N PRO A 141 2.81 -23.65 56.02
CA PRO A 141 3.76 -24.09 57.03
C PRO A 141 3.21 -25.34 57.75
N GLY A 142 4.11 -26.07 58.42
CA GLY A 142 3.87 -27.41 58.96
C GLY A 142 2.81 -27.59 60.06
N GLY A 143 2.56 -28.87 60.36
CA GLY A 143 1.70 -29.44 61.41
C GLY A 143 0.99 -30.67 60.81
N LEU A 144 1.14 -31.92 61.26
CA LEU A 144 1.59 -32.54 62.52
C LEU A 144 2.43 -33.78 62.22
#